data_AF-A0A1U6IL05-F1
#
_entry.id   AF-A0A1U6IL05-F1
#
_cell.length_a   1.000
_cell.length_b   1.000
_cell.length_c   1.000
_cell.angle_alpha   90.00
_cell.angle_beta   90.00
_cell.angle_gamma   90.00
#
_symmetry.space_group_name_H-M   'P 1'
#
loop_
_entity.id
_entity.type
_entity.pdbx_description
1 polymer ?
#
loop_
_entity_poly.entity_id
_entity_poly.type
_entity_poly.pdbx_seq_one_letter_code
_entity_poly.pdbx_strand_id
1 'polypeptide(L)'
;MSSPPPLSEDSLVQMRVAHLSMIQGVISRLSGFSANAKNFCITVMAALVAVAFQKPVPELIWAGVAVPALFALLDAYYLAQEKRFRFLYETASAAPVAMAEDMSLKAQSLDARRLSRAVFSLSVGGFYLALLVGMLLLLYIASHGPEPKLSGGDRANSGRTAVATAKPSPVAGRSTAQPAAAPKQSTPAGEPTGALAQ
;
A
#
# COMPACT_ATOMS: atom_id res chain seq x y z
N MET A 1 -13.94 33.14 -52.44
CA MET A 1 -13.30 32.44 -51.31
C MET A 1 -13.30 30.95 -51.66
N SER A 2 -12.19 30.44 -52.21
CA SER A 2 -12.04 29.01 -52.52
C SER A 2 -11.86 28.25 -51.21
N SER A 3 -12.67 27.21 -50.99
CA SER A 3 -12.52 26.31 -49.84
C SER A 3 -11.08 25.77 -49.78
N PRO A 4 -10.50 25.60 -48.58
CA PRO A 4 -9.16 25.02 -48.45
C PRO A 4 -9.13 23.64 -49.10
N PRO A 5 -8.00 23.25 -49.74
CA PRO A 5 -7.85 21.94 -50.35
C PRO A 5 -8.04 20.83 -49.30
N PRO A 6 -8.63 19.69 -49.67
CA PRO A 6 -8.80 18.56 -48.74
C PRO A 6 -7.44 18.11 -48.20
N LEU A 7 -7.39 17.71 -46.93
CA LEU A 7 -6.18 17.20 -46.28
C LEU A 7 -5.62 16.00 -47.04
N SER A 8 -4.29 15.86 -47.07
CA SER A 8 -3.65 14.69 -47.67
C SER A 8 -3.97 13.42 -46.89
N GLU A 9 -4.07 12.30 -47.59
CA GLU A 9 -4.35 10.99 -46.99
C GLU A 9 -3.36 10.64 -45.87
N ASP A 10 -2.07 10.91 -46.09
CA ASP A 10 -1.00 10.72 -45.09
C ASP A 10 -1.26 11.53 -43.81
N SER A 11 -1.77 12.76 -43.93
CA SER A 11 -2.08 13.60 -42.77
C SER A 11 -3.25 13.03 -41.98
N LEU A 12 -4.29 12.54 -42.66
CA LEU A 12 -5.45 11.91 -42.02
C LEU A 12 -5.04 10.63 -41.29
N VAL A 13 -4.16 9.82 -41.88
CA VAL A 13 -3.60 8.63 -41.24
C VAL A 13 -2.82 9.01 -39.98
N GLN A 14 -1.97 10.03 -40.05
CA GLN A 14 -1.21 10.51 -38.88
C GLN A 14 -2.13 11.03 -37.77
N MET A 15 -3.17 11.80 -38.10
CA MET A 15 -4.17 12.27 -37.13
C MET A 15 -4.89 11.10 -36.47
N ARG A 16 -5.24 10.05 -37.23
CA ARG A 16 -5.86 8.84 -36.68
C ARG A 16 -4.94 8.12 -35.71
N VAL A 17 -3.68 7.90 -36.08
CA VAL A 17 -2.68 7.27 -35.20
C VAL A 17 -2.50 8.08 -33.92
N ALA A 18 -2.41 9.41 -34.02
CA ALA A 18 -2.31 10.30 -32.87
C ALA A 18 -3.54 10.21 -31.95
N HIS A 19 -4.75 10.21 -32.51
CA HIS A 19 -6.00 10.08 -31.73
C HIS A 19 -6.08 8.76 -30.99
N LEU A 20 -5.79 7.64 -31.66
CA LEU A 20 -5.75 6.31 -31.02
C LEU A 20 -4.68 6.24 -29.92
N SER A 21 -3.52 6.86 -30.13
CA SER A 21 -2.46 6.96 -29.12
C SER A 21 -2.91 7.77 -27.89
N MET A 22 -3.64 8.87 -28.08
CA MET A 22 -4.21 9.65 -26.98
C MET A 22 -5.22 8.82 -26.17
N ILE A 23 -6.15 8.11 -26.83
CA ILE A 23 -7.13 7.25 -26.17
C ILE A 23 -6.42 6.12 -25.40
N GLN A 24 -5.45 5.47 -26.02
CA GLN A 24 -4.65 4.40 -25.39
C GLN A 24 -3.89 4.91 -24.16
N GLY A 25 -3.37 6.13 -24.22
CA GLY A 25 -2.75 6.80 -23.07
C GLY A 25 -3.72 6.98 -21.91
N VAL A 26 -4.99 7.28 -22.16
CA VAL A 26 -6.02 7.35 -21.11
C VAL A 26 -6.33 5.97 -20.53
N ILE A 27 -6.49 4.95 -21.38
CA ILE A 27 -6.72 3.56 -20.95
C ILE A 27 -5.59 3.07 -20.03
N SER A 28 -4.33 3.31 -20.43
CA SER A 28 -3.16 2.93 -19.63
C SER A 28 -3.15 3.58 -18.25
N ARG A 29 -3.44 4.88 -18.16
CA ARG A 29 -3.54 5.59 -16.87
C ARG A 29 -4.65 5.04 -15.98
N LEU A 30 -5.82 4.73 -16.54
CA LEU A 30 -6.94 4.16 -15.79
C LEU A 30 -6.63 2.75 -15.26
N SER A 31 -6.02 1.90 -16.09
CA SER A 31 -5.52 0.59 -15.65
C SER A 31 -4.47 0.74 -14.56
N GLY A 32 -3.58 1.74 -14.65
CA GLY A 32 -2.59 2.06 -13.63
C GLY A 32 -3.22 2.50 -12.31
N PHE A 33 -4.22 3.39 -12.34
CA PHE A 33 -4.95 3.82 -11.13
C PHE A 33 -5.69 2.65 -10.46
N SER A 34 -6.29 1.75 -11.24
CA SER A 34 -6.91 0.50 -10.74
C SER A 34 -5.89 -0.40 -10.05
N ALA A 35 -4.72 -0.63 -10.66
CA ALA A 35 -3.66 -1.45 -10.05
C ALA A 35 -3.10 -0.81 -8.77
N ASN A 36 -2.90 0.51 -8.77
CA ASN A 36 -2.44 1.26 -7.60
C ASN A 36 -3.43 1.16 -6.43
N ALA A 37 -4.74 1.25 -6.71
CA ALA A 37 -5.77 1.08 -5.68
C ALA A 37 -5.64 -0.28 -4.98
N LYS A 38 -5.45 -1.37 -5.73
CA LYS A 38 -5.25 -2.72 -5.18
C LYS A 38 -3.99 -2.80 -4.31
N ASN A 39 -2.86 -2.25 -4.78
CA ASN A 39 -1.60 -2.27 -4.05
C ASN A 39 -1.70 -1.49 -2.73
N PHE A 40 -2.25 -0.27 -2.75
CA PHE A 40 -2.44 0.51 -1.53
C PHE A 40 -3.41 -0.16 -0.55
N CYS A 41 -4.46 -0.82 -1.06
CA CYS A 41 -5.34 -1.61 -0.22
C CYS A 41 -4.57 -2.71 0.52
N ILE A 42 -3.74 -3.49 -0.19
CA ILE A 42 -2.91 -4.56 0.44
C ILE A 42 -2.00 -3.96 1.53
N THR A 43 -1.34 -2.83 1.26
CA THR A 43 -0.46 -2.17 2.24
C THR A 43 -1.21 -1.76 3.50
N VAL A 44 -2.37 -1.11 3.36
CA VAL A 44 -3.19 -0.71 4.52
C VAL A 44 -3.70 -1.95 5.27
N MET A 45 -4.15 -2.98 4.56
CA MET A 45 -4.60 -4.23 5.18
C MET A 45 -3.48 -4.93 5.95
N ALA A 46 -2.27 -4.98 5.42
CA ALA A 46 -1.11 -5.53 6.12
C ALA A 46 -0.79 -4.77 7.42
N ALA A 47 -0.91 -3.44 7.41
CA ALA A 47 -0.74 -2.63 8.60
C ALA A 47 -1.84 -2.91 9.65
N LEU A 48 -3.11 -3.05 9.22
CA LEU A 48 -4.21 -3.42 10.12
C LEU A 48 -3.97 -4.80 10.75
N VAL A 49 -3.54 -5.79 9.96
CA VAL A 49 -3.17 -7.12 10.47
C VAL A 49 -2.06 -7.02 11.51
N ALA A 50 -0.99 -6.27 11.23
CA ALA A 50 0.13 -6.11 12.16
C ALA A 50 -0.31 -5.52 13.51
N VAL A 51 -1.25 -4.58 13.51
CA VAL A 51 -1.84 -4.01 14.73
C VAL A 51 -2.69 -5.06 15.48
N ALA A 52 -3.50 -5.85 14.78
CA ALA A 52 -4.31 -6.92 15.39
C ALA A 52 -3.46 -7.95 16.15
N PHE A 53 -2.28 -8.29 15.65
CA PHE A 53 -1.37 -9.23 16.33
C PHE A 53 -0.73 -8.67 17.59
N GLN A 54 -0.62 -7.35 17.73
CA GLN A 54 -0.03 -6.72 18.92
C GLN A 54 -1.06 -6.52 20.02
N LYS A 55 -2.28 -6.11 19.67
CA LYS A 55 -3.35 -5.82 20.62
C LYS A 55 -4.70 -6.23 20.01
N PRO A 56 -5.49 -7.08 20.68
CA PRO A 56 -6.84 -7.39 20.22
C PRO A 56 -7.73 -6.15 20.39
N VAL A 57 -8.02 -5.47 19.28
CA VAL A 57 -8.94 -4.33 19.20
C VAL A 57 -10.17 -4.79 18.41
N PRO A 58 -11.33 -5.04 19.06
CA PRO A 58 -12.53 -5.54 18.37
C PRO A 58 -13.00 -4.61 17.24
N GLU A 59 -12.77 -3.31 17.38
CA GLU A 59 -13.13 -2.28 16.41
C GLU A 59 -12.34 -2.38 15.10
N LEU A 60 -11.19 -3.08 15.09
CA LEU A 60 -10.36 -3.26 13.89
C LEU A 60 -11.06 -4.07 12.79
N ILE A 61 -12.05 -4.88 13.16
CA ILE A 61 -12.90 -5.62 12.21
C ILE A 61 -13.64 -4.64 11.29
N TRP A 62 -14.18 -3.54 11.84
CA TRP A 62 -14.87 -2.53 11.04
C TRP A 62 -13.94 -1.85 10.04
N ALA A 63 -12.72 -1.52 10.46
CA ALA A 63 -11.69 -0.99 9.57
C ALA A 63 -11.28 -2.01 8.49
N GLY A 64 -11.12 -3.28 8.86
CA GLY A 64 -10.77 -4.38 7.97
C GLY A 64 -11.82 -4.70 6.90
N VAL A 65 -13.08 -4.30 7.10
CA VAL A 65 -14.14 -4.39 6.09
C VAL A 65 -14.29 -3.07 5.31
N ALA A 66 -14.26 -1.93 6.01
CA ALA A 66 -14.47 -0.62 5.41
C ALA A 66 -13.37 -0.25 4.40
N VAL A 67 -12.11 -0.53 4.71
CA VAL A 67 -10.97 -0.22 3.82
C VAL A 67 -11.07 -0.99 2.49
N PRO A 68 -11.16 -2.33 2.46
CA PRO A 68 -11.35 -3.06 1.20
C PRO A 68 -12.59 -2.65 0.43
N ALA A 69 -13.71 -2.37 1.11
CA ALA A 69 -14.93 -1.92 0.46
C ALA A 69 -14.76 -0.59 -0.29
N LEU A 70 -14.08 0.39 0.34
CA LEU A 70 -13.77 1.67 -0.27
C LEU A 70 -12.84 1.52 -1.49
N PHE A 71 -11.76 0.76 -1.33
CA PHE A 71 -10.82 0.51 -2.42
C PHE A 71 -11.47 -0.28 -3.58
N ALA A 72 -12.36 -1.23 -3.28
CA ALA A 72 -13.13 -1.96 -4.28
C ALA A 72 -14.05 -1.07 -5.10
N LEU A 73 -14.72 -0.10 -4.46
CA LEU A 73 -15.56 0.88 -5.16
C LEU A 73 -14.72 1.77 -6.09
N LEU A 74 -13.58 2.26 -5.60
CA LEU A 74 -12.67 3.09 -6.37
C LEU A 74 -12.08 2.35 -7.57
N ASP A 75 -11.68 1.09 -7.36
CA ASP A 75 -11.16 0.21 -8.40
C ASP A 75 -12.22 -0.11 -9.47
N ALA A 76 -13.45 -0.42 -9.03
CA ALA A 76 -14.58 -0.61 -9.94
C ALA A 76 -14.90 0.64 -10.76
N TYR A 77 -14.77 1.82 -10.17
CA TYR A 77 -14.93 3.09 -10.87
C TYR A 77 -13.89 3.25 -11.99
N TYR A 78 -12.61 3.02 -11.70
CA TYR A 78 -11.55 3.09 -12.72
C TYR A 78 -11.74 2.06 -13.82
N LEU A 79 -12.12 0.82 -13.48
CA LEU A 79 -12.40 -0.24 -14.45
C LEU A 79 -13.63 0.09 -15.33
N ALA A 80 -14.68 0.67 -14.75
CA ALA A 80 -15.85 1.12 -15.52
C ALA A 80 -15.45 2.22 -16.50
N GLN A 81 -14.60 3.15 -16.08
CA GLN A 81 -14.09 4.22 -16.91
C GLN A 81 -13.20 3.69 -18.05
N GLU A 82 -12.32 2.73 -17.75
CA GLU A 82 -11.44 2.08 -18.72
C GLU A 82 -12.26 1.42 -19.84
N LYS A 83 -13.31 0.65 -19.48
CA LYS A 83 -14.21 0.02 -20.45
C LYS A 83 -14.88 1.03 -21.39
N ARG A 84 -15.19 2.24 -20.90
CA ARG A 84 -15.75 3.32 -21.74
C ARG A 84 -14.74 3.79 -22.78
N PHE A 85 -13.48 3.97 -22.38
CA PHE A 85 -12.41 4.37 -23.29
C PHE A 85 -12.00 3.26 -24.25
N ARG A 86 -12.06 1.98 -23.84
CA ARG A 86 -11.86 0.83 -24.76
C ARG A 86 -12.90 0.80 -25.86
N PHE A 87 -14.18 1.04 -25.53
CA PHE A 87 -15.23 1.16 -26.54
C PHE A 87 -15.02 2.38 -27.47
N LEU A 88 -14.57 3.52 -26.92
CA LEU A 88 -14.22 4.69 -27.73
C LEU A 88 -13.06 4.37 -28.68
N TYR A 89 -12.04 3.64 -28.21
CA TYR A 89 -10.91 3.18 -29.01
C TYR A 89 -11.38 2.28 -30.17
N GLU A 90 -12.20 1.27 -29.88
CA GLU A 90 -12.78 0.37 -30.88
C GLU A 90 -13.62 1.11 -31.93
N THR A 91 -14.41 2.09 -31.49
CA THR A 91 -15.23 2.92 -32.40
C THR A 91 -14.34 3.81 -33.27
N ALA A 92 -13.34 4.46 -32.69
CA ALA A 92 -12.41 5.32 -33.39
C ALA A 92 -11.48 4.54 -34.33
N SER A 93 -11.12 3.28 -34.01
CA SER A 93 -10.29 2.46 -34.89
C SER A 93 -11.06 1.92 -36.09
N ALA A 94 -12.36 1.65 -35.94
CA ALA A 94 -13.23 1.17 -37.01
C ALA A 94 -13.76 2.28 -37.95
N ALA A 95 -13.68 3.55 -37.54
CA ALA A 95 -14.20 4.67 -38.33
C ALA A 95 -13.39 4.90 -39.63
N PRO A 96 -14.01 5.38 -40.73
CA PRO A 96 -13.29 5.74 -41.96
C PRO A 96 -12.21 6.80 -41.73
N VAL A 97 -11.08 6.72 -42.44
CA VAL A 97 -9.95 7.67 -42.32
C VAL A 97 -10.37 9.10 -42.68
N ALA A 98 -11.36 9.29 -43.55
CA ALA A 98 -11.94 10.59 -43.87
C ALA A 98 -12.54 11.33 -42.66
N MET A 99 -12.85 10.63 -41.56
CA MET A 99 -13.35 11.21 -40.31
C MET A 99 -12.23 11.42 -39.27
N ALA A 100 -10.94 11.28 -39.64
CA ALA A 100 -9.82 11.40 -38.71
C ALA A 100 -9.61 12.81 -38.13
N GLU A 101 -10.23 13.83 -38.70
CA GLU A 101 -10.22 15.19 -38.16
C GLU A 101 -11.00 15.30 -36.84
N ASP A 102 -11.97 14.41 -36.59
CA ASP A 102 -12.70 14.36 -35.31
C ASP A 102 -11.84 13.70 -34.23
N MET A 103 -11.13 14.52 -33.47
CA MET A 103 -10.28 14.10 -32.34
C MET A 103 -11.01 14.18 -30.98
N SER A 104 -12.34 14.00 -30.96
CA SER A 104 -13.11 14.01 -29.72
C SER A 104 -12.66 12.92 -28.75
N LEU A 105 -12.52 13.28 -27.47
CA LEU A 105 -12.22 12.36 -26.35
C LEU A 105 -13.45 12.08 -25.47
N LYS A 106 -14.66 12.33 -25.99
CA LYS A 106 -15.91 12.17 -25.25
C LYS A 106 -16.31 10.70 -25.18
N ALA A 107 -15.99 10.05 -24.07
CA ALA A 107 -16.50 8.72 -23.79
C ALA A 107 -17.98 8.77 -23.34
N GLN A 108 -18.82 7.88 -23.88
CA GLN A 108 -20.24 7.64 -23.50
C GLN A 108 -20.49 7.70 -21.99
N SER A 109 -21.63 8.21 -21.49
CA SER A 109 -21.89 8.44 -20.06
C SER A 109 -21.75 7.19 -19.17
N LEU A 110 -21.46 7.40 -17.88
CA LEU A 110 -21.34 6.32 -16.91
C LEU A 110 -22.72 5.98 -16.32
N ASP A 111 -23.22 4.79 -16.63
CA ASP A 111 -24.47 4.29 -16.07
C ASP A 111 -24.21 3.41 -14.84
N ALA A 112 -25.13 3.45 -13.86
CA ALA A 112 -25.06 2.65 -12.64
C ALA A 112 -24.93 1.13 -12.91
N ARG A 113 -25.57 0.62 -13.98
CA ARG A 113 -25.45 -0.80 -14.39
C ARG A 113 -24.03 -1.18 -14.79
N ARG A 114 -23.30 -0.28 -15.47
CA ARG A 114 -21.92 -0.51 -15.90
C ARG A 114 -20.97 -0.50 -14.72
N LEU A 115 -21.21 0.39 -13.76
CA LEU A 115 -20.48 0.43 -12.49
C LEU A 115 -20.72 -0.84 -11.67
N SER A 116 -21.98 -1.26 -11.50
CA SER A 116 -22.31 -2.51 -10.80
C SER A 116 -21.66 -3.73 -11.45
N ARG A 117 -21.69 -3.84 -12.78
CA ARG A 117 -21.00 -4.92 -13.51
C ARG A 117 -19.47 -4.85 -13.35
N ALA A 118 -18.89 -3.68 -13.12
CA ALA A 118 -17.46 -3.53 -12.83
C ALA A 118 -17.14 -3.99 -11.40
N VAL A 119 -17.97 -3.66 -10.41
CA VAL A 119 -17.85 -4.14 -9.02
C VAL A 119 -17.89 -5.67 -8.97
N PHE A 120 -18.86 -6.30 -9.66
CA PHE A 120 -18.99 -7.76 -9.71
C PHE A 120 -18.10 -8.44 -10.76
N SER A 121 -17.13 -7.73 -11.33
CA SER A 121 -16.17 -8.35 -12.25
C SER A 121 -15.20 -9.25 -11.51
N LEU A 122 -14.71 -10.31 -12.17
CA LEU A 122 -13.75 -11.24 -11.57
C LEU A 122 -12.48 -10.53 -11.03
N SER A 123 -12.05 -9.46 -11.71
CA SER A 123 -10.86 -8.69 -11.31
C SER A 123 -11.04 -7.89 -10.02
N VAL A 124 -12.23 -7.34 -9.78
CA VAL A 124 -12.53 -6.58 -8.56
C VAL A 124 -13.08 -7.54 -7.50
N GLY A 125 -14.20 -8.20 -7.79
CA GLY A 125 -14.87 -9.11 -6.87
C GLY A 125 -13.94 -10.23 -6.38
N GLY A 126 -13.23 -10.90 -7.28
CA GLY A 126 -12.32 -11.99 -6.90
C GLY A 126 -11.16 -11.51 -6.03
N PHE A 127 -10.53 -10.39 -6.39
CA PHE A 127 -9.40 -9.82 -5.64
C PHE A 127 -9.81 -9.38 -4.23
N TYR A 128 -10.84 -8.54 -4.10
CA TYR A 128 -11.25 -8.01 -2.80
C TYR A 128 -11.94 -9.06 -1.93
N LEU A 129 -12.65 -10.03 -2.53
CA LEU A 129 -13.20 -11.16 -1.77
C LEU A 129 -12.08 -12.03 -1.19
N ALA A 130 -11.07 -12.37 -1.99
CA ALA A 130 -9.91 -13.13 -1.51
C ALA A 130 -9.16 -12.37 -0.40
N LEU A 131 -8.99 -11.04 -0.56
CA LEU A 131 -8.37 -10.19 0.46
C LEU A 131 -9.18 -10.16 1.77
N LEU A 132 -10.51 -10.04 1.67
CA LEU A 132 -11.40 -10.05 2.83
C LEU A 132 -11.38 -11.40 3.57
N VAL A 133 -11.44 -12.51 2.83
CA VAL A 133 -11.35 -13.86 3.40
C VAL A 133 -10.00 -14.07 4.08
N GLY A 134 -8.90 -13.64 3.45
CA GLY A 134 -7.56 -13.69 4.03
C GLY A 134 -7.47 -12.88 5.33
N MET A 135 -8.00 -11.66 5.35
CA MET A 135 -8.06 -10.83 6.56
C MET A 135 -8.85 -11.51 7.69
N LEU A 136 -10.04 -12.02 7.41
CA LEU A 136 -10.88 -12.68 8.41
C LEU A 136 -10.21 -13.94 8.96
N LEU A 137 -9.53 -14.72 8.10
CA LEU A 137 -8.77 -15.90 8.52
C LEU A 137 -7.61 -15.52 9.46
N LEU A 138 -6.86 -14.46 9.14
CA LEU A 138 -5.76 -14.00 9.98
C LEU A 138 -6.24 -13.48 11.33
N LEU A 139 -7.35 -12.72 11.37
CA LEU A 139 -7.96 -12.27 12.62
C LEU A 139 -8.49 -13.44 13.46
N TYR A 140 -9.09 -14.45 12.82
CA TYR A 140 -9.52 -15.66 13.51
C TYR A 140 -8.34 -16.37 14.17
N ILE A 141 -7.23 -16.56 13.46
CA ILE A 141 -6.00 -17.14 14.00
C ILE A 141 -5.45 -16.30 15.15
N ALA A 142 -5.37 -14.97 14.99
CA ALA A 142 -4.88 -14.06 16.03
C ALA A 142 -5.73 -14.13 17.31
N SER A 143 -7.05 -14.29 17.18
CA SER A 143 -7.97 -14.41 18.33
C SER A 143 -7.93 -15.78 19.04
N HIS A 144 -7.47 -16.85 18.37
CA HIS A 144 -7.40 -18.21 18.91
C HIS A 144 -5.97 -18.70 19.15
N GLY A 145 -4.96 -17.83 19.03
CA GLY A 145 -3.57 -18.17 19.25
C GLY A 145 -3.31 -18.61 20.70
N PRO A 146 -2.47 -19.62 20.96
CA PRO A 146 -2.15 -20.04 22.32
C PRO A 146 -1.44 -18.90 23.05
N GLU A 147 -2.01 -18.47 24.18
CA GLU A 147 -1.37 -17.55 25.13
C GLU A 147 0.07 -18.02 25.37
N PRO A 148 1.10 -17.18 25.15
CA PRO A 148 2.47 -17.55 25.45
C PRO A 148 2.53 -17.85 26.94
N LYS A 149 2.74 -19.12 27.29
CA LYS A 149 2.98 -19.53 28.67
C LYS A 149 4.22 -18.78 29.16
N LEU A 150 4.01 -17.64 29.81
CA LEU A 150 5.00 -17.00 30.66
C LEU A 150 5.39 -18.06 31.69
N SER A 151 6.57 -18.63 31.49
CA SER A 151 7.22 -19.52 32.46
C SER A 151 7.39 -18.73 33.75
N GLY A 152 6.43 -18.89 34.64
CA GLY A 152 6.39 -18.26 35.94
C GLY A 152 7.47 -18.88 36.84
N GLY A 153 8.51 -18.10 37.09
CA GLY A 153 9.14 -17.98 38.40
C GLY A 153 9.71 -19.26 39.04
N ASP A 154 10.88 -19.68 38.60
CA ASP A 154 11.84 -20.39 39.47
C ASP A 154 12.50 -19.39 40.45
N ARG A 155 11.69 -18.84 41.37
CA ARG A 155 12.16 -17.93 42.44
C ARG A 155 11.80 -18.39 43.85
N ALA A 156 11.54 -19.68 44.06
CA ALA A 156 11.10 -20.19 45.35
C ALA A 156 11.77 -21.50 45.79
N ASN A 157 13.11 -21.56 45.81
CA ASN A 157 13.80 -22.50 46.72
C ASN A 157 15.29 -22.14 46.94
N SER A 158 15.57 -21.01 47.59
CA SER A 158 16.89 -20.76 48.18
C SER A 158 16.69 -20.10 49.54
N GLY A 159 16.17 -20.90 50.47
CA GLY A 159 15.75 -20.40 51.78
C GLY A 159 15.57 -21.52 52.79
N ARG A 160 16.47 -22.52 52.81
CA ARG A 160 16.50 -23.51 53.90
C ARG A 160 17.77 -24.35 53.91
N THR A 161 18.92 -23.75 54.25
CA THR A 161 20.03 -24.44 54.95
C THR A 161 21.07 -23.42 55.38
N ALA A 162 21.08 -23.08 56.67
CA ALA A 162 22.26 -22.89 57.51
C ALA A 162 21.89 -22.06 58.75
N VAL A 163 21.48 -22.76 59.80
CA VAL A 163 21.57 -22.28 61.19
C VAL A 163 22.98 -22.63 61.66
N ALA A 164 23.82 -21.65 61.99
CA ALA A 164 24.92 -21.80 62.96
C ALA A 164 25.58 -20.43 63.30
N THR A 165 25.20 -19.89 64.47
CA THR A 165 26.07 -19.33 65.52
C THR A 165 27.14 -18.26 65.19
N ALA A 166 26.95 -17.04 65.74
CA ALA A 166 27.74 -16.44 66.83
C ALA A 166 28.23 -14.98 66.65
N LYS A 167 27.73 -14.14 67.58
CA LYS A 167 28.36 -13.04 68.34
C LYS A 167 28.49 -11.62 67.70
N PRO A 168 28.10 -10.55 68.43
CA PRO A 168 28.13 -9.17 67.93
C PRO A 168 29.28 -8.31 68.50
N SER A 169 29.51 -7.15 67.86
CA SER A 169 29.98 -5.83 68.36
C SER A 169 31.10 -5.21 67.47
N PRO A 170 31.43 -3.91 67.61
CA PRO A 170 31.08 -2.85 66.66
C PRO A 170 32.33 -2.16 66.11
N VAL A 171 32.22 -1.13 65.26
CA VAL A 171 33.12 0.05 65.25
C VAL A 171 32.69 1.05 64.17
N ALA A 172 32.56 2.30 64.61
CA ALA A 172 32.35 3.50 63.81
C ALA A 172 33.69 4.04 63.26
N GLY A 173 33.68 4.75 62.13
CA GLY A 173 34.82 5.61 61.77
C GLY A 173 34.87 6.15 60.34
N ARG A 174 34.61 7.46 60.22
CA ARG A 174 35.29 8.50 59.39
C ARG A 174 35.70 8.17 57.93
N SER A 175 35.16 8.89 56.94
CA SER A 175 35.58 10.24 56.46
C SER A 175 36.92 10.25 55.71
N THR A 176 36.89 10.59 54.41
CA THR A 176 37.75 11.61 53.75
C THR A 176 37.37 11.78 52.26
N ALA A 177 37.64 12.98 51.75
CA ALA A 177 37.24 13.50 50.44
C ALA A 177 38.39 13.44 49.38
N GLN A 178 38.02 13.26 48.09
CA GLN A 178 38.41 14.03 46.86
C GLN A 178 39.91 14.10 46.40
N PRO A 179 40.36 14.54 45.17
CA PRO A 179 39.84 14.68 43.76
C PRO A 179 40.75 14.13 42.60
N ALA A 180 40.32 14.36 41.33
CA ALA A 180 41.10 14.60 40.08
C ALA A 180 41.59 13.36 39.28
N ALA A 181 41.69 13.27 37.94
CA ALA A 181 41.63 14.20 36.79
C ALA A 181 41.32 13.42 35.48
N ALA A 182 40.88 14.12 34.41
CA ALA A 182 40.77 13.64 33.01
C ALA A 182 42.15 13.63 32.30
N PRO A 183 42.38 13.10 31.06
CA PRO A 183 41.78 13.65 29.81
C PRO A 183 41.58 12.72 28.57
N LYS A 184 40.68 13.19 27.68
CA LYS A 184 40.63 13.20 26.19
C LYS A 184 41.27 12.08 25.34
N GLN A 185 40.49 11.54 24.38
CA GLN A 185 40.98 11.07 23.08
C GLN A 185 40.05 11.49 21.92
N SER A 186 40.70 11.68 20.77
CA SER A 186 40.34 12.38 19.54
C SER A 186 39.98 11.44 18.37
N THR A 187 39.04 11.90 17.52
CA THR A 187 38.94 11.92 16.03
C THR A 187 39.99 11.09 15.23
N PRO A 188 39.70 10.45 14.07
CA PRO A 188 39.08 11.14 12.93
C PRO A 188 38.11 10.41 11.98
N ALA A 189 37.32 11.24 11.29
CA ALA A 189 36.53 10.93 10.10
C ALA A 189 37.42 10.96 8.85
N GLY A 190 37.31 9.92 8.02
CA GLY A 190 38.04 9.75 6.77
C GLY A 190 37.16 9.95 5.54
N GLU A 191 37.60 10.93 4.74
CA GLU A 191 37.65 11.03 3.27
C GLU A 191 36.43 11.23 2.34
N PRO A 192 36.63 12.03 1.25
CA PRO A 192 35.63 12.39 0.25
C PRO A 192 35.72 11.51 -1.02
N THR A 193 34.61 11.33 -1.73
CA THR A 193 34.62 10.72 -3.07
C THR A 193 34.16 11.74 -4.10
N GLY A 194 35.11 12.23 -4.91
CA GLY A 194 34.82 12.82 -6.20
C GLY A 194 34.71 11.72 -7.26
N ALA A 195 33.71 11.82 -8.13
CA ALA A 195 33.61 11.01 -9.35
C ALA A 195 33.25 11.92 -10.52
N LEU A 196 34.12 11.84 -11.53
CA LEU A 196 34.19 12.56 -12.78
C LEU A 196 32.99 12.25 -13.70
N ALA A 197 32.50 13.28 -14.39
CA ALA A 197 31.70 13.14 -15.60
C ALA A 197 32.61 13.29 -16.83
N GLN A 198 32.57 12.29 -17.71
CA GLN A 198 32.90 12.39 -19.13
C GLN A 198 31.61 12.06 -19.90
#